data_AF-A0A9P7MBA3-F1
#
_entry.id   AF-A0A9P7MBA3-F1
#
_cell.length_a   1.000
_cell.length_b   1.000
_cell.length_c   1.000
_cell.angle_alpha   90.00
_cell.angle_beta   90.00
_cell.angle_gamma   90.00
#
_symmetry.space_group_name_H-M   'P 1'
#
loop_
_entity.id
_entity.type
_entity.pdbx_description
1 polymer ?
#
loop_
_entity_poly.entity_id
_entity_poly.type
_entity_poly.pdbx_seq_one_letter_code
_entity_poly.pdbx_strand_id
1 'polypeptide(L)'
;MASDASDADCLSEIDFLPDADDSWIDLATGLPNFYRCTQHNLEERTIAAVELYRGGYYPSIMKAAAALEVPYYRVYGRSKGQRPISHTGGQRAVLTPAEDRALLIWAHHQVMCGHHIQIRRLRLQVNEMLRASGRNKKVTKRWARRYMSRHTHIFHVKKASTQEARRKAVGDCAIITSWFQAWRTYLSQYKPLKKNV
;
A
#
# COMPACT_ATOMS: atom_id res chain seq x y z
N MET A 1 -63.80 6.52 29.55
CA MET A 1 -62.37 6.23 29.81
C MET A 1 -61.69 6.23 28.44
N ALA A 2 -61.30 7.40 27.93
CA ALA A 2 -60.04 8.09 28.25
C ALA A 2 -58.83 7.23 27.85
N SER A 3 -58.26 7.51 26.68
CA SER A 3 -56.84 7.94 26.52
C SER A 3 -56.52 8.12 25.04
N ASP A 4 -56.43 9.39 24.66
CA ASP A 4 -55.65 9.91 23.55
C ASP A 4 -54.14 9.66 23.78
N ALA A 5 -53.41 9.37 22.71
CA ALA A 5 -51.98 9.67 22.50
C ALA A 5 -51.67 9.28 21.04
N SER A 6 -51.76 10.20 20.06
CA SER A 6 -50.67 11.10 19.66
C SER A 6 -49.40 10.37 19.21
N ASP A 7 -49.50 9.57 18.14
CA ASP A 7 -48.36 9.18 17.31
C ASP A 7 -48.08 10.32 16.29
N ALA A 8 -47.51 11.40 16.80
CA ALA A 8 -46.89 12.45 16.00
C ALA A 8 -45.48 12.68 16.56
N ASP A 9 -44.55 12.88 15.65
CA ASP A 9 -43.17 13.31 15.87
C ASP A 9 -42.16 12.21 16.23
N CYS A 10 -41.81 11.41 15.22
CA CYS A 10 -40.51 10.72 15.21
C CYS A 10 -39.86 10.83 13.81
N LEU A 11 -39.81 12.06 13.29
CA LEU A 11 -39.08 12.43 12.07
C LEU A 11 -38.28 13.71 12.32
N SER A 12 -37.29 13.67 13.21
CA SER A 12 -36.26 14.72 13.25
C SER A 12 -35.02 14.29 14.03
N GLU A 13 -34.27 13.34 13.47
CA GLU A 13 -32.84 13.21 13.76
C GLU A 13 -32.18 12.57 12.54
N ILE A 14 -32.26 13.28 11.42
CA ILE A 14 -31.25 13.16 10.39
C ILE A 14 -30.03 13.85 10.98
N ASP A 15 -29.12 13.07 11.53
CA ASP A 15 -27.77 13.52 11.84
C ASP A 15 -27.24 14.30 10.63
N PHE A 16 -27.14 15.62 10.78
CA PHE A 16 -26.49 16.50 9.83
C PHE A 16 -25.05 16.02 9.71
N LEU A 17 -24.78 15.22 8.68
CA LEU A 17 -23.43 15.03 8.18
C LEU A 17 -22.87 16.43 7.94
N PRO A 18 -21.71 16.79 8.51
CA PRO A 18 -21.14 18.11 8.28
C PRO A 18 -21.02 18.30 6.77
N ASP A 19 -21.71 19.33 6.25
CA ASP A 19 -21.67 19.67 4.84
C ASP A 19 -20.20 19.80 4.44
N ALA A 20 -19.80 19.10 3.37
CA ALA A 20 -18.41 19.06 2.91
C ALA A 20 -17.83 20.47 2.64
N ASP A 21 -18.71 21.46 2.53
CA ASP A 21 -18.46 22.86 2.25
C ASP A 21 -17.66 23.58 3.35
N ASP A 22 -17.86 23.23 4.63
CA ASP A 22 -17.19 23.91 5.76
C ASP A 22 -15.69 23.63 5.85
N SER A 23 -15.22 22.56 5.21
CA SER A 23 -13.81 22.18 5.25
C SER A 23 -12.93 22.92 4.23
N TRP A 24 -13.54 23.46 3.17
CA TRP A 24 -12.82 24.05 2.04
C TRP A 24 -13.02 25.55 1.88
N ILE A 25 -14.03 26.12 2.53
CA ILE A 25 -14.43 27.52 2.39
C ILE A 25 -14.35 28.21 3.74
N ASP A 26 -13.72 29.38 3.79
CA ASP A 26 -13.77 30.22 4.97
C ASP A 26 -15.15 30.90 5.05
N LEU A 27 -15.98 30.52 6.03
CA LEU A 27 -17.32 31.09 6.25
C LEU A 27 -17.34 32.62 6.35
N ALA A 28 -16.24 33.22 6.84
CA ALA A 28 -16.12 34.67 6.98
C ALA A 28 -15.88 35.39 5.64
N THR A 29 -15.23 34.75 4.67
CA THR A 29 -14.85 35.41 3.40
C THR A 29 -15.57 34.84 2.18
N GLY A 30 -16.18 33.66 2.30
CA GLY A 30 -16.75 32.91 1.18
C GLY A 30 -15.70 32.46 0.15
N LEU A 31 -14.41 32.59 0.49
CA LEU A 31 -13.30 32.22 -0.39
C LEU A 31 -12.76 30.83 -0.03
N PRO A 32 -12.15 30.13 -1.00
CA PRO A 32 -11.47 28.88 -0.72
C PRO A 32 -10.34 29.06 0.28
N ASN A 33 -10.24 28.15 1.26
CA ASN A 33 -9.20 28.12 2.29
C ASN A 33 -7.87 27.61 1.73
N PHE A 34 -7.35 28.28 0.71
CA PHE A 34 -6.06 27.97 0.09
C PHE A 34 -5.22 29.25 -0.01
N TYR A 35 -4.30 29.44 0.94
CA TYR A 35 -3.46 30.64 1.01
C TYR A 35 -2.56 30.84 -0.22
N ARG A 36 -2.11 29.76 -0.88
CA ARG A 36 -1.26 29.82 -2.08
C ARG A 36 -1.57 28.71 -3.06
N CYS A 37 -1.74 29.03 -4.32
CA CYS A 37 -1.92 28.06 -5.39
C CYS A 37 -0.58 27.57 -5.93
N THR A 38 -0.10 26.43 -5.45
CA THR A 38 1.18 25.83 -5.87
C THR A 38 0.98 24.49 -6.57
N GLN A 39 2.04 23.94 -7.15
CA GLN A 39 1.99 22.58 -7.72
C GLN A 39 1.82 21.51 -6.63
N HIS A 40 2.28 21.78 -5.40
CA HIS A 40 2.25 20.82 -4.29
C HIS A 40 0.82 20.57 -3.80
N ASN A 41 0.03 21.62 -3.61
CA ASN A 41 -1.37 21.52 -3.18
C ASN A 41 -2.37 21.36 -4.33
N LEU A 42 -1.89 21.08 -5.54
CA LEU A 42 -2.75 21.03 -6.72
C LEU A 42 -3.78 19.91 -6.61
N GLU A 43 -3.39 18.72 -6.13
CA GLU A 43 -4.34 17.61 -5.99
C GLU A 43 -5.37 17.87 -4.89
N GLU A 44 -4.99 18.50 -3.77
CA GLU A 44 -5.92 18.91 -2.70
C GLU A 44 -6.96 19.90 -3.24
N ARG A 45 -6.53 20.96 -3.92
CA ARG A 45 -7.43 21.91 -4.60
C ARG A 45 -8.34 21.22 -5.62
N THR A 46 -7.84 20.19 -6.29
CA THR A 46 -8.65 19.42 -7.24
C THR A 46 -9.73 18.61 -6.53
N ILE A 47 -9.44 18.02 -5.37
CA ILE A 47 -10.39 17.28 -4.54
C ILE A 47 -11.45 18.25 -4.00
N ALA A 48 -11.03 19.37 -3.43
CA ALA A 48 -11.93 20.44 -2.97
C ALA A 48 -12.87 20.91 -4.09
N ALA A 49 -12.36 21.10 -5.31
CA ALA A 49 -13.18 21.52 -6.45
C ALA A 49 -14.25 20.49 -6.83
N VAL A 50 -13.94 19.21 -6.69
CA VAL A 50 -14.91 18.12 -6.94
C VAL A 50 -15.94 18.07 -5.84
N GLU A 51 -15.54 18.25 -4.58
CA GLU A 51 -16.42 18.22 -3.42
C GLU A 51 -17.39 19.40 -3.44
N LEU A 52 -16.90 20.64 -3.62
CA LEU A 52 -17.76 21.83 -3.73
C LEU A 52 -18.70 21.82 -4.96
N TYR A 53 -18.28 21.19 -6.05
CA TYR A 53 -19.18 20.97 -7.19
C TYR A 53 -20.28 19.95 -6.87
N ARG A 54 -19.94 18.86 -6.16
CA ARG A 54 -20.92 17.82 -5.78
C ARG A 54 -21.86 18.28 -4.68
N GLY A 55 -21.39 19.12 -3.77
CA GLY A 55 -22.19 19.79 -2.74
C GLY A 55 -23.13 20.86 -3.31
N GLY A 56 -22.96 21.24 -4.58
CA GLY A 56 -23.82 22.23 -5.24
C GLY A 56 -23.40 23.68 -5.02
N TYR A 57 -22.36 23.94 -4.22
CA TYR A 57 -21.80 25.28 -3.99
C TYR A 57 -21.44 26.00 -5.29
N TYR A 58 -20.85 25.27 -6.24
CA TYR A 58 -20.63 25.77 -7.60
C TYR A 58 -21.58 25.09 -8.60
N PRO A 59 -22.28 25.86 -9.45
CA PRO A 59 -23.26 25.29 -10.39
C PRO A 59 -22.60 24.52 -11.56
N SER A 60 -21.29 24.66 -11.75
CA SER A 60 -20.56 23.95 -12.79
C SER A 60 -19.13 23.64 -12.39
N ILE A 61 -18.60 22.54 -12.95
CA ILE A 61 -17.19 22.14 -12.80
C ILE A 61 -16.26 23.27 -13.26
N MET A 62 -16.65 24.02 -14.28
CA MET A 62 -15.85 25.13 -14.80
C MET A 62 -15.70 26.26 -13.77
N LYS A 63 -16.79 26.61 -13.06
CA LYS A 63 -16.74 27.62 -11.99
C LYS A 63 -15.92 27.13 -10.79
N ALA A 64 -16.10 25.87 -10.37
CA ALA A 64 -15.30 25.29 -9.29
C ALA A 64 -13.79 25.25 -9.63
N ALA A 65 -13.46 24.86 -10.86
CA ALA A 65 -12.08 24.81 -11.35
C ALA A 65 -11.44 26.20 -11.41
N ALA A 66 -12.19 27.21 -11.86
CA ALA A 66 -11.74 28.60 -11.89
C ALA A 66 -11.51 29.16 -10.48
N ALA A 67 -12.45 28.94 -9.55
CA ALA A 67 -12.36 29.44 -8.18
C ALA A 67 -11.16 28.87 -7.41
N LEU A 68 -10.79 27.62 -7.68
CA LEU A 68 -9.66 26.94 -7.02
C LEU A 68 -8.37 26.95 -7.84
N GLU A 69 -8.35 27.65 -8.97
CA GLU A 69 -7.22 27.75 -9.90
C GLU A 69 -6.65 26.36 -10.31
N VAL A 70 -7.54 25.45 -10.68
CA VAL A 70 -7.20 24.08 -11.12
C VAL A 70 -7.60 23.89 -12.59
N PRO A 71 -6.82 23.18 -13.42
CA PRO A 71 -7.21 22.88 -14.78
C PRO A 71 -8.53 22.08 -14.85
N TYR A 72 -9.49 22.57 -15.65
CA TYR A 72 -10.83 21.99 -15.83
C TYR A 72 -10.83 20.47 -16.05
N TYR A 73 -10.03 19.97 -17.00
CA TYR A 73 -9.98 18.55 -17.34
C TYR A 73 -9.54 17.67 -16.17
N ARG A 74 -8.78 18.22 -15.22
CA ARG A 74 -8.35 17.50 -14.03
C ARG A 74 -9.49 17.29 -13.05
N VAL A 75 -10.25 18.36 -12.78
CA VAL A 75 -11.46 18.31 -11.94
C VAL A 75 -12.50 17.40 -12.58
N TYR A 76 -12.74 17.53 -13.89
CA TYR A 76 -13.63 16.65 -14.65
C TYR A 76 -13.22 15.19 -14.58
N GLY A 77 -11.92 14.89 -14.74
CA GLY A 77 -11.42 13.52 -14.59
C GLY A 77 -11.69 12.97 -13.19
N ARG A 78 -11.40 13.75 -12.15
CA ARG A 78 -11.59 13.36 -10.74
C ARG A 78 -13.06 13.17 -10.39
N SER A 79 -13.95 14.02 -10.92
CA SER A 79 -15.41 13.87 -10.71
C SER A 79 -15.93 12.57 -11.32
N LYS A 80 -15.31 12.08 -12.40
CA LYS A 80 -15.55 10.75 -13.00
C LYS A 80 -14.82 9.59 -12.31
N GLY A 81 -14.17 9.82 -11.16
CA GLY A 81 -13.49 8.78 -10.38
C GLY A 81 -12.08 8.43 -10.85
N GLN A 82 -11.46 9.27 -11.68
CA GLN A 82 -10.07 9.07 -12.06
C GLN A 82 -9.13 9.31 -10.88
N ARG A 83 -8.15 8.42 -10.67
CA ARG A 83 -7.19 8.53 -9.56
C ARG A 83 -5.97 9.40 -9.87
N PRO A 84 -5.31 9.99 -8.84
CA PRO A 84 -4.02 10.64 -9.00
C PRO A 84 -2.98 9.70 -9.57
N ILE A 85 -2.14 10.24 -10.47
CA ILE A 85 -1.06 9.48 -11.09
C ILE A 85 -0.02 9.08 -10.03
N SER A 86 0.18 9.94 -9.02
CA SER A 86 1.14 9.76 -7.91
C SER A 86 0.90 8.49 -7.10
N HIS A 87 -0.35 8.12 -6.84
CA HIS A 87 -0.66 7.06 -5.86
C HIS A 87 -0.69 5.63 -6.42
N THR A 88 -0.71 5.40 -7.74
CA THR A 88 -0.95 4.02 -8.23
C THR A 88 -0.37 3.69 -9.60
N GLY A 89 0.46 4.57 -10.19
CA GLY A 89 0.96 4.35 -11.55
C GLY A 89 -0.09 4.56 -12.64
N GLY A 90 -1.13 5.34 -12.34
CA GLY A 90 -2.20 5.73 -13.25
C GLY A 90 -3.44 4.82 -13.22
N GLN A 91 -4.46 5.21 -13.99
CA GLN A 91 -5.77 4.54 -14.06
C GLN A 91 -5.71 3.10 -14.59
N ARG A 92 -4.64 2.73 -15.31
CA ARG A 92 -4.42 1.39 -15.88
C ARG A 92 -3.50 0.53 -14.98
N ALA A 93 -3.52 0.77 -13.68
CA ALA A 93 -2.81 -0.06 -12.72
C ALA A 93 -3.23 -1.54 -12.92
N VAL A 94 -2.23 -2.41 -13.04
CA VAL A 94 -2.47 -3.86 -13.23
C VAL A 94 -3.08 -4.47 -11.97
N LEU A 95 -2.69 -3.94 -10.81
CA LEU A 95 -3.14 -4.35 -9.49
C LEU A 95 -4.14 -3.34 -8.95
N THR A 96 -5.17 -3.84 -8.26
CA THR A 96 -6.01 -3.03 -7.39
C THR A 96 -5.22 -2.59 -6.15
N PRO A 97 -5.62 -1.53 -5.44
CA PRO A 97 -4.92 -1.11 -4.22
C PRO A 97 -4.86 -2.19 -3.14
N ALA A 98 -5.89 -3.04 -3.06
CA ALA A 98 -5.91 -4.18 -2.14
C ALA A 98 -4.84 -5.22 -2.50
N GLU A 99 -4.74 -5.58 -3.79
CA GLU A 99 -3.71 -6.50 -4.27
C GLU A 99 -2.30 -5.92 -4.15
N ASP A 100 -2.17 -4.61 -4.40
CA ASP A 100 -0.89 -3.92 -4.26
C ASP A 100 -0.39 -4.00 -2.82
N ARG A 101 -1.26 -3.73 -1.84
CA ARG A 101 -0.94 -3.90 -0.41
C ARG A 101 -0.58 -5.35 -0.07
N ALA A 102 -1.35 -6.33 -0.54
CA ALA A 102 -1.06 -7.74 -0.30
C ALA A 102 0.31 -8.15 -0.87
N LEU A 103 0.66 -7.66 -2.06
CA LEU A 103 1.95 -7.92 -2.69
C LEU A 103 3.10 -7.27 -1.91
N LEU A 104 2.91 -6.05 -1.39
CA LEU A 104 3.88 -5.38 -0.54
C LEU A 104 4.09 -6.11 0.79
N ILE A 105 3.03 -6.61 1.43
CA ILE A 105 3.11 -7.43 2.64
C ILE A 105 3.89 -8.71 2.36
N TRP A 106 3.58 -9.40 1.26
CA TRP A 106 4.33 -10.58 0.83
C TRP A 106 5.82 -10.24 0.59
N ALA A 107 6.10 -9.15 -0.10
CA ALA A 107 7.47 -8.72 -0.38
C ALA A 107 8.23 -8.41 0.92
N HIS A 108 7.60 -7.70 1.85
CA HIS A 108 8.16 -7.41 3.14
C HIS A 108 8.48 -8.70 3.93
N HIS A 109 7.58 -9.68 3.92
CA HIS A 109 7.82 -10.99 4.54
C HIS A 109 9.07 -11.67 3.93
N GLN A 110 9.18 -11.72 2.60
CA GLN A 110 10.34 -12.33 1.95
C GLN A 110 11.65 -11.67 2.37
N VAL A 111 11.66 -10.34 2.42
CA VAL A 111 12.81 -9.54 2.85
C VAL A 111 13.15 -9.83 4.32
N MET A 112 12.15 -9.91 5.20
CA MET A 112 12.34 -10.25 6.62
C MET A 112 12.93 -11.66 6.82
N CYS A 113 12.59 -12.61 5.95
CA CYS A 113 13.20 -13.94 5.93
C CYS A 113 14.63 -13.96 5.33
N GLY A 114 15.14 -12.80 4.88
CA GLY A 114 16.46 -12.65 4.26
C GLY A 114 16.49 -13.00 2.77
N HIS A 115 15.33 -13.13 2.11
CA HIS A 115 15.26 -13.45 0.69
C HIS A 115 15.26 -12.18 -0.17
N HIS A 116 16.19 -12.12 -1.11
CA HIS A 116 16.17 -11.08 -2.14
C HIS A 116 15.11 -11.41 -3.21
N ILE A 117 14.21 -10.47 -3.46
CA ILE A 117 13.12 -10.66 -4.40
C ILE A 117 13.62 -10.47 -5.84
N GLN A 118 13.65 -11.56 -6.59
CA GLN A 118 13.97 -11.52 -8.02
C GLN A 118 12.77 -11.07 -8.85
N ILE A 119 13.02 -10.33 -9.94
CA ILE A 119 12.00 -9.89 -10.92
C ILE A 119 11.13 -11.05 -11.41
N ARG A 120 11.74 -12.23 -11.64
CA ARG A 120 11.02 -13.44 -12.08
C ARG A 120 10.02 -13.91 -11.03
N ARG A 121 10.43 -13.96 -9.76
CA ARG A 121 9.59 -14.41 -8.64
C ARG A 121 8.43 -13.46 -8.41
N LEU A 122 8.69 -12.16 -8.42
CA LEU A 122 7.67 -11.12 -8.34
C LEU A 122 6.61 -11.29 -9.46
N ARG A 123 7.05 -11.54 -10.70
CA ARG A 123 6.13 -11.79 -11.82
C ARG A 123 5.24 -13.00 -11.62
N LEU A 124 5.80 -14.10 -11.12
CA LEU A 124 5.04 -15.32 -10.86
C LEU A 124 3.98 -15.07 -9.80
N GLN A 125 4.37 -14.47 -8.67
CA GLN A 125 3.45 -14.14 -7.57
C GLN A 125 2.29 -13.27 -8.05
N VAL A 126 2.57 -12.23 -8.82
CA VAL A 126 1.52 -11.33 -9.33
C VAL A 126 0.60 -12.06 -10.31
N ASN A 127 1.15 -12.88 -11.22
CA ASN A 127 0.31 -13.65 -12.13
C ASN A 127 -0.57 -14.66 -11.38
N GLU A 128 -0.07 -15.26 -10.29
CA GLU A 128 -0.85 -16.16 -9.44
C GLU A 128 -1.97 -15.41 -8.71
N MET A 129 -1.69 -14.23 -8.18
CA MET A 129 -2.71 -13.37 -7.55
C MET A 129 -3.80 -12.94 -8.54
N LEU A 130 -3.40 -12.54 -9.75
CA LEU A 130 -4.34 -12.17 -10.80
C LEU A 130 -5.20 -13.36 -11.24
N ARG A 131 -4.58 -14.55 -11.36
CA ARG A 131 -5.29 -15.80 -11.68
C ARG A 131 -6.29 -16.17 -10.57
N ALA A 132 -5.90 -16.05 -9.30
CA ALA A 132 -6.80 -16.28 -8.17
C ALA A 132 -7.98 -15.29 -8.15
N SER A 133 -7.77 -14.06 -8.63
CA SER A 133 -8.81 -13.04 -8.78
C SER A 133 -9.65 -13.20 -10.06
N GLY A 134 -9.52 -14.30 -10.80
CA GLY A 134 -10.24 -14.55 -12.06
C GLY A 134 -9.77 -13.70 -13.26
N ARG A 135 -8.66 -12.97 -13.14
CA ARG A 135 -8.11 -12.13 -14.22
C ARG A 135 -7.01 -12.88 -14.97
N ASN A 136 -7.28 -13.28 -16.22
CA ASN A 136 -6.29 -13.89 -17.12
C ASN A 136 -5.29 -12.87 -17.73
N LYS A 137 -4.92 -11.83 -16.99
CA LYS A 137 -3.92 -10.85 -17.43
C LYS A 137 -2.53 -11.32 -17.00
N LYS A 138 -1.59 -11.38 -17.95
CA LYS A 138 -0.19 -11.70 -17.67
C LYS A 138 0.65 -10.44 -17.57
N VAL A 139 1.47 -10.39 -16.54
CA VAL A 139 2.37 -9.27 -16.27
C VAL A 139 3.69 -9.43 -17.02
N THR A 140 4.13 -8.34 -17.67
CA THR A 140 5.38 -8.30 -18.43
C THR A 140 6.60 -8.08 -17.53
N LYS A 141 7.79 -8.46 -18.02
CA LYS A 141 9.07 -8.16 -17.34
C LYS A 141 9.27 -6.66 -17.09
N ARG A 142 8.83 -5.83 -18.03
CA ARG A 142 8.94 -4.36 -17.95
C ARG A 142 8.09 -3.80 -16.82
N TRP A 143 6.87 -4.33 -16.63
CA TRP A 143 6.03 -3.95 -15.50
C TRP A 143 6.71 -4.27 -14.18
N ALA A 144 7.24 -5.48 -14.00
CA ALA A 144 7.86 -5.87 -12.74
C ALA A 144 9.12 -5.07 -12.42
N ARG A 145 9.92 -4.72 -13.43
CA ARG A 145 11.05 -3.80 -13.25
C ARG A 145 10.59 -2.42 -12.77
N ARG A 146 9.56 -1.84 -13.41
CA ARG A 146 9.00 -0.54 -12.99
C ARG A 146 8.42 -0.61 -11.58
N TYR A 147 7.75 -1.71 -11.25
CA TYR A 147 7.18 -1.95 -9.92
C TYR A 147 8.27 -1.97 -8.85
N MET A 148 9.32 -2.76 -9.04
CA MET A 148 10.46 -2.78 -8.12
C MET A 148 11.15 -1.43 -8.01
N SER A 149 11.28 -0.71 -9.13
CA SER A 149 11.90 0.63 -9.14
C SER A 149 11.08 1.67 -8.38
N ARG A 150 9.75 1.52 -8.31
CA ARG A 150 8.86 2.39 -7.53
C ARG A 150 9.00 2.16 -6.03
N HIS A 151 9.24 0.92 -5.64
CA HIS A 151 9.32 0.48 -4.24
C HIS A 151 10.75 0.10 -3.85
N THR A 152 11.73 0.85 -4.35
CA THR A 152 13.16 0.61 -4.11
C THR A 152 13.49 0.52 -2.62
N HIS A 153 12.85 1.34 -1.78
CA HIS A 153 13.02 1.32 -0.32
C HIS A 153 12.68 -0.04 0.33
N ILE A 154 11.81 -0.85 -0.28
CA ILE A 154 11.43 -2.19 0.22
C ILE A 154 12.30 -3.27 -0.43
N PHE A 155 12.54 -3.14 -1.74
CA PHE A 155 13.19 -4.19 -2.53
C PHE A 155 14.73 -4.12 -2.53
N HIS A 156 15.34 -2.96 -2.27
CA HIS A 156 16.79 -2.81 -2.13
C HIS A 156 17.25 -3.05 -0.69
N VAL A 157 17.01 -4.25 -0.16
CA VAL A 157 17.82 -4.71 0.97
C VAL A 157 19.14 -5.24 0.42
N LYS A 158 20.24 -4.65 0.92
CA LYS A 158 21.62 -5.04 0.56
C LYS A 158 21.71 -6.57 0.52
N LYS A 159 22.31 -7.12 -0.55
CA LYS A 159 22.53 -8.56 -0.73
C LYS A 159 22.78 -9.21 0.62
N ALA A 160 22.02 -10.24 0.95
CA ALA A 160 22.16 -11.09 2.14
C ALA A 160 23.52 -11.82 2.21
N SER A 161 24.55 -11.32 1.51
CA SER A 161 25.89 -11.85 1.38
C SER A 161 26.47 -12.24 2.74
N THR A 162 26.25 -11.45 3.79
CA THR A 162 26.78 -11.76 5.11
C THR A 162 26.01 -12.87 5.82
N GLN A 163 24.69 -12.97 5.64
CA GLN A 163 23.88 -13.99 6.31
C GLN A 163 23.85 -15.32 5.54
N GLU A 164 23.85 -15.30 4.21
CA GLU A 164 24.04 -16.48 3.36
C GLU A 164 25.47 -17.02 3.47
N ALA A 165 26.50 -16.17 3.54
CA ALA A 165 27.85 -16.63 3.85
C ALA A 165 27.92 -17.26 5.25
N ARG A 166 27.24 -16.70 6.25
CA ARG A 166 27.12 -17.31 7.58
C ARG A 166 26.37 -18.65 7.54
N ARG A 167 25.26 -18.76 6.81
CA ARG A 167 24.53 -20.02 6.64
C ARG A 167 25.35 -21.07 5.89
N LYS A 168 26.13 -20.66 4.87
CA LYS A 168 27.04 -21.54 4.13
C LYS A 168 28.21 -21.99 5.00
N ALA A 169 28.78 -21.10 5.82
CA ALA A 169 29.83 -21.44 6.79
C ALA A 169 29.32 -22.38 7.88
N VAL A 170 28.06 -22.24 8.32
CA VAL A 170 27.42 -23.20 9.24
C VAL A 170 27.09 -24.53 8.55
N GLY A 171 26.84 -24.52 7.24
CA GLY A 171 26.55 -25.71 6.43
C GLY A 171 27.78 -26.46 5.91
N ASP A 172 29.00 -26.04 6.24
CA ASP A 172 30.21 -26.80 5.87
C ASP A 172 30.25 -28.10 6.67
N CYS A 173 29.82 -29.19 6.03
CA CYS A 173 29.85 -30.55 6.59
C CYS A 173 31.23 -30.91 7.17
N ALA A 174 32.31 -30.35 6.62
CA ALA A 174 33.68 -30.53 7.12
C ALA A 174 33.88 -29.95 8.53
N ILE A 175 33.33 -28.77 8.82
CA ILE A 175 33.42 -28.13 10.14
C ILE A 175 32.59 -28.93 11.14
N ILE A 176 31.37 -29.32 10.77
CA ILE A 176 30.49 -30.14 11.61
C ILE A 176 31.15 -31.50 11.90
N THR A 177 31.66 -32.19 10.88
CA THR A 177 32.32 -33.50 11.05
C THR A 177 33.60 -33.40 11.88
N SER A 178 34.42 -32.36 11.69
CA SER A 178 35.62 -32.13 12.49
C SER A 178 35.29 -31.90 13.98
N TRP A 179 34.21 -31.18 14.28
CA TRP A 179 33.74 -30.97 15.65
C TRP A 179 33.26 -32.28 16.29
N PHE A 180 32.44 -33.08 15.57
CA PHE A 180 32.00 -34.38 16.06
C PHE A 180 33.15 -35.39 16.23
N GLN A 181 34.17 -35.34 15.36
CA GLN A 181 35.38 -36.15 15.50
C GLN A 181 36.17 -35.75 16.75
N ALA A 182 36.46 -34.45 16.93
CA ALA A 182 37.15 -33.95 18.12
C ALA A 182 36.40 -34.30 19.41
N TRP A 183 35.07 -34.21 19.39
CA TRP A 183 34.21 -34.60 20.51
C TRP A 183 34.27 -36.11 20.82
N ARG A 184 34.30 -36.97 19.80
CA ARG A 184 34.50 -38.42 19.98
C ARG A 184 35.88 -38.73 20.56
N THR A 185 36.92 -38.05 20.09
CA THR A 185 38.29 -38.22 20.59
C THR A 185 38.36 -37.80 22.07
N TYR A 186 37.76 -36.66 22.42
CA TYR A 186 37.63 -36.20 23.80
C TYR A 186 36.90 -37.22 24.68
N LEU A 187 35.76 -37.75 24.23
CA LEU A 187 35.03 -38.78 24.97
C LEU A 187 35.87 -40.06 25.15
N SER A 188 36.66 -40.46 24.16
CA SER A 188 37.54 -41.64 24.27
C SER A 188 38.70 -41.43 25.25
N GLN A 189 39.20 -40.20 25.37
CA GLN A 189 40.30 -39.86 26.28
C GLN A 189 39.83 -39.67 27.73
N TYR A 190 38.65 -39.10 27.94
CA TYR A 190 38.20 -38.66 29.26
C TYR A 190 37.02 -39.45 29.85
N LYS A 191 36.37 -40.32 29.07
CA LYS A 191 35.43 -41.32 29.57
C LYS A 191 35.92 -42.71 29.17
N PRO A 192 36.72 -43.40 29.99
CA PRO A 192 36.69 -44.85 29.94
C PRO A 192 35.25 -45.24 30.28
N LEU A 193 34.48 -45.66 29.27
CA LEU A 193 33.17 -46.27 29.47
C LEU A 193 33.38 -47.36 30.52
N LYS A 194 32.80 -47.19 31.71
CA LYS A 194 32.70 -48.27 32.69
C LYS A 194 32.07 -49.44 31.94
N LYS A 195 32.90 -50.44 31.62
CA LYS A 195 32.42 -51.75 31.18
C LYS A 195 31.67 -52.31 32.38
N ASN A 196 30.36 -52.16 32.37
CA ASN A 196 29.52 -52.90 33.30
C ASN A 196 29.61 -54.37 32.88
N VAL A 197 30.26 -55.15 33.74
CA VAL A 197 30.18 -56.61 33.84
C VAL A 197 28.73 -57.00 34.10
#